data_AF-A0AAN8JNP5-F1
#
_entry.id   AF-A0AAN8JNP5-F1
#
_cell.length_a   1.000
_cell.length_b   1.000
_cell.length_c   1.000
_cell.angle_alpha   90.00
_cell.angle_beta   90.00
_cell.angle_gamma   90.00
#
_symmetry.space_group_name_H-M   'P 1'
#
loop_
_entity.id
_entity.type
_entity.pdbx_description
1 polymer ?
#
loop_
_entity_poly.entity_id
_entity_poly.type
_entity_poly.pdbx_seq_one_letter_code
_entity_poly.pdbx_strand_id
1 'polypeptide(L)'
;MATRMSMGKIDVEEDTVEADISGSELLGMAVAHKSGDDSRNDTLQPGPLDISSSPEQGPHQPKCITFAQNSQGRRFNPDWYNTHPWLEYSVGKRQAFCCPCRHFAGSSTSGVSGGAFLSEGEDGWGKGTGLNKKDNQLLKHEHSQGHEVSVVRYNSCRQTEKSGKTVMDFLDEGHRKAVKTNSDYIKIIADVLPLDGCSKYGTEGTPRK
;
A
#
# COMPACT_ATOMS: atom_id res chain seq x y z
N MET A 1 29.36 -69.65 3.71
CA MET A 1 29.20 -68.98 2.41
C MET A 1 28.67 -67.58 2.70
N ALA A 2 29.53 -66.56 2.65
CA ALA A 2 29.19 -65.18 2.99
C ALA A 2 28.71 -64.45 1.73
N THR A 3 27.48 -63.95 1.76
CA THR A 3 26.85 -63.22 0.66
C THR A 3 27.37 -61.80 0.58
N ARG A 4 27.92 -61.45 -0.57
CA ARG A 4 28.45 -60.13 -0.95
C ARG A 4 27.28 -59.18 -1.18
N MET A 5 27.12 -58.16 -0.34
CA MET A 5 26.18 -57.06 -0.62
C MET A 5 26.86 -56.03 -1.51
N SER A 6 26.29 -55.86 -2.70
CA SER A 6 26.67 -54.86 -3.70
C SER A 6 26.13 -53.50 -3.27
N MET A 7 27.01 -52.53 -3.09
CA MET A 7 26.63 -51.13 -2.90
C MET A 7 26.10 -50.58 -4.22
N GLY A 8 24.80 -50.34 -4.28
CA GLY A 8 24.17 -49.57 -5.35
C GLY A 8 24.67 -48.14 -5.31
N LYS A 9 25.18 -47.67 -6.45
CA LYS A 9 25.48 -46.26 -6.71
C LYS A 9 24.14 -45.56 -6.91
N ILE A 10 23.86 -44.56 -6.09
CA ILE A 10 22.74 -43.65 -6.29
C ILE A 10 23.38 -42.35 -6.76
N ASP A 11 23.27 -42.10 -8.06
CA ASP A 11 23.62 -40.80 -8.63
C ASP A 11 22.50 -39.83 -8.22
N VAL A 12 22.84 -38.86 -7.37
CA VAL A 12 21.98 -37.73 -7.03
C VAL A 12 22.25 -36.66 -8.07
N GLU A 13 21.34 -36.51 -9.03
CA GLU A 13 21.29 -35.34 -9.90
C GLU A 13 20.79 -34.16 -9.05
N GLU A 14 21.72 -33.26 -8.71
CA GLU A 14 21.45 -31.99 -8.04
C GLU A 14 21.07 -30.96 -9.11
N ASP A 15 19.76 -30.81 -9.36
CA ASP A 15 19.21 -29.75 -10.19
C ASP A 15 19.31 -28.41 -9.43
N THR A 16 20.45 -27.73 -9.57
CA THR A 16 20.59 -26.32 -9.17
C THR A 16 19.95 -25.44 -10.22
N VAL A 17 18.76 -24.91 -9.92
CA VAL A 17 18.15 -23.81 -10.68
C VAL A 17 18.85 -22.49 -10.32
N GLU A 18 19.90 -22.17 -11.07
CA GLU A 18 20.53 -20.84 -11.07
C GLU A 18 19.53 -19.82 -11.67
N ALA A 19 18.90 -19.02 -10.83
CA ALA A 19 18.14 -17.86 -11.27
C ALA A 19 19.08 -16.65 -11.40
N ASP A 20 19.70 -16.53 -12.57
CA ASP A 20 20.41 -15.33 -13.02
C ASP A 20 19.40 -14.19 -13.19
N ILE A 21 19.35 -13.25 -12.25
CA ILE A 21 18.73 -11.94 -12.48
C ILE A 21 19.85 -10.96 -12.82
N SER A 22 20.29 -11.04 -14.07
CA SER A 22 21.13 -10.03 -14.70
C SER A 22 20.35 -8.73 -14.82
N GLY A 23 20.83 -7.71 -14.11
CA GLY A 23 20.34 -6.35 -14.23
C GLY A 23 20.80 -5.72 -15.54
N SER A 24 19.89 -5.58 -16.51
CA SER A 24 19.91 -4.51 -17.51
C SER A 24 18.72 -4.62 -18.45
N GLU A 25 17.60 -3.94 -18.15
CA GLU A 25 16.69 -3.41 -19.17
C GLU A 25 16.04 -2.12 -18.66
N LEU A 26 16.90 -1.11 -18.47
CA LEU A 26 16.54 0.30 -18.51
C LEU A 26 16.47 0.68 -19.99
N LEU A 27 15.26 0.83 -20.54
CA LEU A 27 14.82 1.91 -21.45
C LEU A 27 13.54 1.48 -22.16
N GLY A 28 12.44 2.21 -21.95
CA GLY A 28 11.29 2.01 -22.83
C GLY A 28 9.93 2.56 -22.39
N MET A 29 9.85 3.60 -21.57
CA MET A 29 8.62 4.40 -21.51
C MET A 29 8.98 5.88 -21.53
N ALA A 30 8.90 6.45 -22.74
CA ALA A 30 9.06 7.88 -22.98
C ALA A 30 8.03 8.66 -22.16
N VAL A 31 8.54 9.46 -21.23
CA VAL A 31 7.81 10.56 -20.60
C VAL A 31 7.53 11.61 -21.67
N ALA A 32 6.28 11.71 -22.10
CA ALA A 32 5.79 12.89 -22.80
C ALA A 32 5.75 14.05 -21.79
N HIS A 33 6.82 14.85 -21.74
CA HIS A 33 6.77 16.18 -21.14
C HIS A 33 5.83 17.06 -21.98
N LYS A 34 4.58 17.16 -21.57
CA LYS A 34 3.80 18.36 -21.86
C LYS A 34 4.10 19.37 -20.76
N SER A 35 4.92 20.36 -21.09
CA SER A 35 4.96 21.63 -20.37
C SER A 35 3.59 22.29 -20.56
N GLY A 36 2.68 21.99 -19.63
CA GLY A 36 1.45 22.72 -19.39
C GLY A 36 1.59 23.41 -18.04
N ASP A 37 1.40 24.71 -18.04
CA ASP A 37 1.26 25.58 -16.87
C ASP A 37 0.35 24.94 -15.82
N ASP A 38 0.96 24.36 -14.79
CA ASP A 38 0.28 23.64 -13.70
C ASP A 38 -0.01 24.64 -12.58
N SER A 39 -0.92 25.56 -12.87
CA SER A 39 -1.66 26.26 -11.83
C SER A 39 -2.51 25.23 -11.11
N ARG A 40 -1.92 24.59 -10.09
CA ARG A 40 -2.59 23.70 -9.15
C ARG A 40 -3.71 24.46 -8.49
N ASN A 41 -4.89 24.44 -9.09
CA ASN A 41 -6.10 24.69 -8.34
C ASN A 41 -6.43 23.41 -7.56
N ASP A 42 -5.64 23.17 -6.52
CA ASP A 42 -5.93 22.21 -5.46
C ASP A 42 -7.05 22.82 -4.60
N THR A 43 -8.21 23.08 -5.21
CA THR A 43 -9.42 23.31 -4.43
C THR A 43 -9.80 21.94 -3.88
N LEU A 44 -9.15 21.56 -2.77
CA LEU A 44 -9.73 20.71 -1.74
C LEU A 44 -11.14 21.25 -1.53
N GLN A 45 -12.12 20.62 -2.19
CA GLN A 45 -13.52 21.00 -2.03
C GLN A 45 -13.80 20.87 -0.52
N PRO A 46 -14.09 21.98 0.19
CA PRO A 46 -14.30 21.91 1.62
C PRO A 46 -15.46 20.97 1.83
N GLY A 47 -15.16 19.79 2.38
CA GLY A 47 -16.20 18.90 2.86
C GLY A 47 -17.09 19.65 3.86
N PRO A 48 -18.26 19.10 4.18
CA PRO A 48 -19.02 19.58 5.32
C PRO A 48 -18.10 19.81 6.53
N LEU A 49 -18.20 20.99 7.17
CA LEU A 49 -17.33 21.38 8.27
C LEU A 49 -17.48 20.47 9.51
N ASP A 50 -18.54 19.68 9.54
CA ASP A 50 -18.93 18.80 10.64
C ASP A 50 -18.54 17.33 10.40
N ILE A 51 -17.70 17.04 9.40
CA ILE A 51 -17.16 15.69 9.15
C ILE A 51 -15.62 15.72 9.04
N SER A 52 -15.00 14.54 8.86
CA SER A 52 -13.53 14.43 8.86
C SER A 52 -12.87 15.37 7.84
N SER A 53 -11.94 16.18 8.36
CA SER A 53 -11.11 17.09 7.57
C SER A 53 -9.82 16.44 7.12
N SER A 54 -9.47 15.28 7.69
CA SER A 54 -8.24 14.55 7.41
C SER A 54 -8.46 13.04 7.61
N PRO A 55 -7.74 12.16 6.89
CA PRO A 55 -7.84 10.70 7.02
C PRO A 55 -7.69 10.16 8.45
N GLU A 56 -6.84 10.80 9.25
CA GLU A 56 -6.40 10.40 10.59
C GLU A 56 -7.58 10.37 11.58
N GLN A 57 -8.51 11.33 11.41
CA GLN A 57 -9.69 11.51 12.26
C GLN A 57 -10.68 10.34 12.13
N GLY A 58 -10.65 9.67 10.98
CA GLY A 58 -11.57 8.61 10.63
C GLY A 58 -13.02 9.07 10.43
N PRO A 59 -13.95 8.14 10.19
CA PRO A 59 -15.32 8.46 9.80
C PRO A 59 -16.12 9.08 10.95
N HIS A 60 -16.70 10.25 10.73
CA HIS A 60 -17.63 10.87 11.68
C HIS A 60 -19.00 10.16 11.70
N GLN A 61 -19.29 9.48 12.81
CA GLN A 61 -20.48 8.62 13.00
C GLN A 61 -21.30 9.02 14.24
N PRO A 62 -22.08 10.11 14.17
CA PRO A 62 -22.89 10.56 15.31
C PRO A 62 -24.00 9.56 15.61
N LYS A 63 -24.09 9.03 16.84
CA LYS A 63 -25.09 8.00 17.22
C LYS A 63 -26.24 8.53 18.08
N CYS A 64 -25.98 9.55 18.91
CA CYS A 64 -26.94 10.09 19.87
C CYS A 64 -27.61 11.38 19.37
N ILE A 65 -28.06 11.39 18.10
CA ILE A 65 -28.72 12.54 17.48
C ILE A 65 -30.03 12.17 16.82
N THR A 66 -30.89 13.18 16.66
CA THR A 66 -32.13 13.06 15.90
C THR A 66 -31.82 13.33 14.42
N PHE A 67 -31.69 12.27 13.62
CA PHE A 67 -31.51 12.41 12.16
C PHE A 67 -32.77 13.00 11.52
N ALA A 68 -32.65 14.09 10.77
CA ALA A 68 -33.80 14.75 10.18
C ALA A 68 -34.28 14.06 8.88
N GLN A 69 -35.59 14.09 8.60
CA GLN A 69 -36.20 13.40 7.45
C GLN A 69 -35.90 14.05 6.10
N ASN A 70 -35.44 13.29 5.11
CA ASN A 70 -35.29 13.78 3.74
C ASN A 70 -36.64 14.20 3.11
N SER A 71 -36.61 14.70 1.88
CA SER A 71 -37.81 15.13 1.13
C SER A 71 -38.89 14.05 0.96
N GLN A 72 -38.52 12.77 1.13
CA GLN A 72 -39.42 11.61 1.07
C GLN A 72 -39.88 11.12 2.45
N GLY A 73 -39.62 11.88 3.53
CA GLY A 73 -40.01 11.52 4.89
C GLY A 73 -39.16 10.41 5.52
N ARG A 74 -38.05 10.01 4.88
CA ARG A 74 -37.17 8.93 5.37
C ARG A 74 -36.00 9.49 6.16
N ARG A 75 -35.50 8.73 7.14
CA ARG A 75 -34.39 9.14 8.02
C ARG A 75 -33.17 8.25 7.76
N PHE A 76 -31.99 8.81 8.00
CA PHE A 76 -30.77 8.01 8.09
C PHE A 76 -30.89 6.98 9.21
N ASN A 77 -30.42 5.75 8.97
CA ASN A 77 -30.38 4.70 9.98
C ASN A 77 -28.96 4.57 10.56
N PRO A 78 -28.72 4.91 11.85
CA PRO A 78 -27.42 4.78 12.48
C PRO A 78 -26.90 3.33 12.59
N ASP A 79 -27.77 2.32 12.48
CA ASP A 79 -27.33 0.93 12.48
C ASP A 79 -26.43 0.59 11.28
N TRP A 80 -26.52 1.36 10.20
CA TRP A 80 -25.63 1.21 9.05
C TRP A 80 -24.17 1.45 9.38
N TYR A 81 -23.84 2.18 10.45
CA TYR A 81 -22.45 2.33 10.89
C TYR A 81 -21.82 1.00 11.32
N ASN A 82 -22.63 0.05 11.83
CA ASN A 82 -22.12 -1.26 12.24
C ASN A 82 -21.77 -2.13 11.03
N THR A 83 -22.57 -2.03 9.96
CA THR A 83 -22.37 -2.79 8.72
C THR A 83 -21.33 -2.15 7.81
N HIS A 84 -21.25 -0.81 7.82
CA HIS A 84 -20.40 -0.03 6.92
C HIS A 84 -19.52 0.93 7.74
N PRO A 85 -18.40 0.45 8.31
CA PRO A 85 -17.53 1.27 9.16
C PRO A 85 -16.92 2.49 8.43
N TRP A 86 -16.85 2.46 7.10
CA TRP A 86 -16.36 3.56 6.26
C TRP A 86 -17.37 4.72 6.13
N LEU A 87 -18.63 4.50 6.52
CA LEU A 87 -19.72 5.45 6.36
C LEU A 87 -19.56 6.62 7.34
N GLU A 88 -19.69 7.82 6.81
CA GLU A 88 -19.59 9.07 7.54
C GLU A 88 -20.88 9.88 7.32
N TYR A 89 -21.33 10.64 8.31
CA TYR A 89 -22.55 11.45 8.18
C TYR A 89 -22.32 12.89 8.60
N SER A 90 -22.74 13.81 7.73
CA SER A 90 -22.84 15.23 8.05
C SER A 90 -24.23 15.53 8.59
N VAL A 91 -24.30 16.04 9.82
CA VAL A 91 -25.52 16.55 10.43
C VAL A 91 -25.98 17.83 9.73
N GLY A 92 -25.02 18.70 9.38
CA GLY A 92 -25.28 19.98 8.71
C GLY A 92 -25.88 19.80 7.33
N LYS A 93 -25.31 18.90 6.51
CA LYS A 93 -25.85 18.58 5.18
C LYS A 93 -26.93 17.51 5.18
N ARG A 94 -27.06 16.76 6.28
CA ARG A 94 -28.02 15.67 6.44
C ARG A 94 -27.82 14.55 5.41
N GLN A 95 -26.56 14.28 5.09
CA GLN A 95 -26.14 13.38 4.01
C GLN A 95 -25.04 12.44 4.49
N ALA A 96 -24.97 11.28 3.86
CA ALA A 96 -23.95 10.28 4.11
C ALA A 96 -22.83 10.35 3.07
N PHE A 97 -21.61 10.08 3.51
CA PHE A 97 -20.38 10.15 2.74
C PHE A 97 -19.56 8.88 2.98
N CYS A 98 -18.58 8.64 2.12
CA CYS A 98 -17.57 7.63 2.34
C CYS A 98 -16.26 8.31 2.73
N CYS A 99 -15.81 8.11 3.97
CA CYS A 99 -14.59 8.74 4.47
C CYS A 99 -13.34 8.37 3.64
N PRO A 100 -13.04 7.08 3.36
CA PRO A 100 -11.93 6.72 2.47
C PRO A 100 -12.00 7.37 1.09
N CYS A 101 -13.17 7.33 0.43
CA CYS A 101 -13.32 7.88 -0.91
C CYS A 101 -13.16 9.40 -0.93
N ARG A 102 -13.71 10.11 0.07
CA ARG A 102 -13.56 11.56 0.17
C ARG A 102 -12.11 12.02 0.22
N HIS A 103 -11.26 11.27 0.90
CA HIS A 103 -9.86 11.64 1.11
C HIS A 103 -8.91 11.07 0.04
N PHE A 104 -9.26 9.96 -0.60
CA PHE A 104 -8.32 9.21 -1.46
C PHE A 104 -8.84 8.87 -2.87
N ALA A 105 -10.01 9.39 -3.27
CA ALA A 105 -10.48 9.22 -4.64
C ALA A 105 -9.46 9.80 -5.62
N GLY A 106 -9.03 8.97 -6.57
CA GLY A 106 -8.19 9.43 -7.68
C GLY A 106 -9.03 10.16 -8.73
N SER A 107 -8.39 11.06 -9.48
CA SER A 107 -9.00 11.74 -10.65
C SER A 107 -9.58 10.76 -11.69
N SER A 108 -9.02 9.55 -11.79
CA SER A 108 -9.48 8.47 -12.67
C SER A 108 -10.67 7.67 -12.12
N THR A 109 -10.93 7.71 -10.81
CA THR A 109 -12.03 6.96 -10.17
C THR A 109 -13.32 7.77 -10.02
N SER A 110 -13.24 9.09 -10.19
CA SER A 110 -14.39 10.01 -10.12
C SER A 110 -15.51 9.67 -11.11
N GLY A 111 -15.22 8.94 -12.19
CA GLY A 111 -16.22 8.47 -13.15
C GLY A 111 -16.86 7.11 -12.84
N VAL A 112 -16.25 6.29 -11.96
CA VAL A 112 -16.64 4.87 -11.78
C VAL A 112 -17.39 4.62 -10.47
N SER A 113 -17.15 5.41 -9.42
CA SER A 113 -18.00 5.44 -8.23
C SER A 113 -18.77 6.77 -8.22
N GLY A 114 -20.02 6.75 -8.68
CA GLY A 114 -20.88 7.94 -8.77
C GLY A 114 -20.73 8.87 -7.57
N GLY A 115 -20.54 10.16 -7.85
CA GLY A 115 -20.14 11.24 -6.92
C GLY A 115 -20.98 11.44 -5.66
N ALA A 116 -22.06 10.67 -5.49
CA ALA A 116 -22.95 10.72 -4.34
C ALA A 116 -22.21 10.55 -3.00
N PHE A 117 -21.24 9.63 -2.87
CA PHE A 117 -20.51 9.46 -1.60
C PHE A 117 -19.27 10.35 -1.44
N LEU A 118 -19.01 11.25 -2.39
CA LEU A 118 -17.81 12.11 -2.45
C LEU A 118 -18.14 13.55 -2.01
N SER A 119 -18.66 14.36 -2.91
CA SER A 119 -18.88 15.80 -2.71
C SER A 119 -20.34 16.14 -2.43
N GLU A 120 -21.26 15.46 -3.12
CA GLU A 120 -22.69 15.75 -3.07
C GLU A 120 -23.37 15.17 -1.84
N GLY A 121 -22.88 14.04 -1.33
CA GLY A 121 -23.52 13.30 -0.24
C GLY A 121 -24.72 12.48 -0.71
N GLU A 122 -24.94 11.32 -0.08
CA GLU A 122 -26.08 10.46 -0.36
C GLU A 122 -27.20 10.73 0.66
N ASP A 123 -28.42 10.99 0.20
CA ASP A 123 -29.62 11.13 1.03
C ASP A 123 -30.79 10.20 0.62
N GLY A 124 -30.55 9.30 -0.35
CA GLY A 124 -31.47 8.32 -0.89
C GLY A 124 -31.70 7.11 0.03
N TRP A 125 -32.10 7.36 1.28
CA TRP A 125 -32.25 6.35 2.35
C TRP A 125 -33.11 5.14 1.99
N GLY A 126 -34.02 5.29 1.02
CA GLY A 126 -34.89 4.20 0.58
C GLY A 126 -34.19 3.03 -0.10
N LYS A 127 -32.95 3.21 -0.55
CA LYS A 127 -32.10 2.18 -1.15
C LYS A 127 -30.97 1.75 -0.21
N GLY A 128 -31.06 2.02 1.09
CA GLY A 128 -30.03 1.62 2.07
C GLY A 128 -30.28 0.27 2.74
N THR A 129 -31.42 -0.37 2.49
CA THR A 129 -31.89 -1.54 3.27
C THR A 129 -31.99 -2.84 2.48
N GLY A 130 -31.68 -2.83 1.19
CA GLY A 130 -31.67 -4.06 0.38
C GLY A 130 -30.59 -5.03 0.87
N LEU A 131 -30.84 -6.34 0.74
CA LEU A 131 -29.84 -7.37 1.05
C LEU A 131 -28.81 -7.54 -0.08
N ASN A 132 -29.09 -7.00 -1.27
CA ASN A 132 -28.30 -7.19 -2.48
C ASN A 132 -27.81 -5.86 -3.04
N LYS A 133 -26.66 -5.88 -3.74
CA LYS A 133 -26.03 -4.70 -4.38
C LYS A 133 -26.92 -3.98 -5.43
N LYS A 134 -27.95 -4.65 -5.95
CA LYS A 134 -28.89 -4.05 -6.92
C LYS A 134 -29.80 -3.02 -6.27
N ASP A 135 -30.23 -3.31 -5.04
CA ASP A 135 -31.24 -2.53 -4.31
C ASP A 135 -30.65 -1.81 -3.09
N ASN A 136 -29.37 -2.08 -2.79
CA ASN A 136 -28.62 -1.44 -1.72
C ASN A 136 -27.48 -0.58 -2.27
N GLN A 137 -27.63 0.73 -2.18
CA GLN A 137 -26.67 1.71 -2.68
C GLN A 137 -25.39 1.76 -1.85
N LEU A 138 -25.47 1.50 -0.54
CA LEU A 138 -24.30 1.38 0.34
C LEU A 138 -23.47 0.16 -0.07
N LEU A 139 -24.11 -1.00 -0.23
CA LEU A 139 -23.45 -2.23 -0.70
C LEU A 139 -22.91 -2.08 -2.13
N LYS A 140 -23.64 -1.39 -3.01
CA LYS A 140 -23.17 -1.11 -4.37
C LYS A 140 -21.89 -0.27 -4.36
N HIS A 141 -21.84 0.76 -3.51
CA HIS A 141 -20.68 1.62 -3.35
C HIS A 141 -19.48 0.85 -2.77
N GLU A 142 -19.70 0.12 -1.69
CA GLU A 142 -18.66 -0.65 -0.98
C GLU A 142 -17.92 -1.63 -1.88
N HIS A 143 -18.62 -2.23 -2.84
CA HIS A 143 -18.02 -3.17 -3.79
C HIS A 143 -17.64 -2.53 -5.13
N SER A 144 -17.56 -1.21 -5.19
CA SER A 144 -17.05 -0.52 -6.36
C SER A 144 -15.53 -0.49 -6.34
N GLN A 145 -14.91 -0.61 -7.51
CA GLN A 145 -13.45 -0.55 -7.65
C GLN A 145 -12.86 0.75 -7.08
N GLY A 146 -13.57 1.87 -7.24
CA GLY A 146 -13.14 3.16 -6.67
C GLY A 146 -13.08 3.15 -5.14
N HIS A 147 -14.04 2.48 -4.50
CA HIS A 147 -14.05 2.29 -3.05
C HIS A 147 -12.89 1.40 -2.60
N GLU A 148 -12.67 0.26 -3.24
CA GLU A 148 -11.59 -0.67 -2.91
C GLU A 148 -10.21 0.03 -2.96
N VAL A 149 -9.93 0.75 -4.03
CA VAL A 149 -8.67 1.52 -4.18
C VAL A 149 -8.54 2.58 -3.09
N SER A 150 -9.62 3.30 -2.78
CA SER A 150 -9.61 4.34 -1.75
C SER A 150 -9.40 3.75 -0.35
N VAL A 151 -10.01 2.60 -0.06
CA VAL A 151 -9.84 1.87 1.21
C VAL A 151 -8.41 1.40 1.40
N VAL A 152 -7.77 0.87 0.36
CA VAL A 152 -6.36 0.45 0.42
C VAL A 152 -5.46 1.63 0.79
N ARG A 153 -5.65 2.78 0.14
CA ARG A 153 -4.89 4.01 0.42
C ARG A 153 -5.15 4.53 1.84
N TYR A 154 -6.42 4.58 2.24
CA TYR A 154 -6.84 5.00 3.57
C TYR A 154 -6.23 4.12 4.66
N ASN A 155 -6.28 2.80 4.52
CA ASN A 155 -5.69 1.86 5.47
C ASN A 155 -4.16 2.01 5.56
N SER A 156 -3.49 2.25 4.43
CA SER A 156 -2.05 2.50 4.40
C SER A 156 -1.69 3.76 5.18
N CYS A 157 -2.43 4.87 4.99
CA CYS A 157 -2.25 6.12 5.74
C CYS A 157 -2.38 5.89 7.25
N ARG A 158 -3.45 5.21 7.67
CA ARG A 158 -3.68 4.90 9.09
C ARG A 158 -2.62 3.97 9.68
N GLN A 159 -2.05 3.08 8.87
CA GLN A 159 -0.97 2.21 9.31
C GLN A 159 0.33 3.00 9.51
N THR A 160 0.64 3.94 8.62
CA THR A 160 1.80 4.83 8.77
C THR A 160 1.67 5.74 9.99
N GLU A 161 0.46 6.29 10.25
CA GLU A 161 0.20 7.08 11.46
C GLU A 161 0.41 6.28 12.74
N LYS A 162 -0.14 5.05 12.80
CA LYS A 162 -0.01 4.18 13.98
C LYS A 162 1.42 3.70 14.21
N SER A 163 2.15 3.41 13.14
CA SER A 163 3.53 2.92 13.24
C SER A 163 4.54 4.05 13.45
N GLY A 164 4.17 5.29 13.12
CA GLY A 164 5.06 6.45 13.10
C GLY A 164 6.20 6.32 12.06
N LYS A 165 6.12 5.34 11.16
CA LYS A 165 7.15 5.06 10.16
C LYS A 165 6.79 5.68 8.83
N THR A 166 7.74 6.40 8.28
CA THR A 166 7.70 7.02 6.96
C THR A 166 8.25 6.06 5.91
N VAL A 167 8.01 6.38 4.63
CA VAL A 167 8.65 5.67 3.51
C VAL A 167 10.18 5.71 3.63
N MET A 168 10.75 6.81 4.14
CA MET A 168 12.19 6.93 4.35
C MET A 168 12.70 5.91 5.38
N ASP A 169 11.98 5.69 6.48
CA ASP A 169 12.35 4.68 7.48
C ASP A 169 12.39 3.27 6.89
N PHE A 170 11.46 2.95 5.98
CA PHE A 170 11.46 1.66 5.29
C PHE A 170 12.63 1.53 4.31
N LEU A 171 12.99 2.60 3.59
CA LEU A 171 14.15 2.62 2.70
C LEU A 171 15.46 2.50 3.46
N ASP A 172 15.59 3.23 4.57
CA ASP A 172 16.77 3.18 5.44
C ASP A 172 16.93 1.80 6.08
N GLU A 173 15.84 1.19 6.54
CA GLU A 173 15.86 -0.18 7.03
C GLU A 173 16.31 -1.17 5.95
N GLY A 174 15.77 -1.04 4.74
CA GLY A 174 16.15 -1.86 3.60
C GLY A 174 17.63 -1.71 3.25
N HIS A 175 18.12 -0.48 3.19
CA HIS A 175 19.51 -0.17 2.93
C HIS A 175 20.43 -0.76 4.00
N ARG A 176 20.11 -0.55 5.28
CA ARG A 176 20.88 -1.09 6.41
C ARG A 176 20.96 -2.62 6.37
N LYS A 177 19.86 -3.30 6.04
CA LYS A 177 19.85 -4.77 5.88
C LYS A 177 20.75 -5.20 4.73
N ALA A 178 20.66 -4.53 3.57
CA ALA A 178 21.52 -4.86 2.43
C ALA A 178 23.01 -4.67 2.76
N VAL A 179 23.39 -3.56 3.39
CA VAL A 179 24.77 -3.29 3.83
C VAL A 179 25.24 -4.34 4.82
N LYS A 180 24.40 -4.71 5.80
CA LYS A 180 24.75 -5.74 6.78
C LYS A 180 24.98 -7.10 6.11
N THR A 181 24.06 -7.53 5.25
CA THR A 181 24.18 -8.78 4.49
C THR A 181 25.45 -8.78 3.65
N ASN A 182 25.75 -7.70 2.93
CA ASN A 182 26.98 -7.56 2.16
C ASN A 182 28.23 -7.62 3.05
N SER A 183 28.20 -6.98 4.22
CA SER A 183 29.29 -7.05 5.20
C SER A 183 29.52 -8.47 5.69
N ASP A 184 28.46 -9.23 5.95
CA ASP A 184 28.54 -10.61 6.41
C ASP A 184 29.08 -11.54 5.31
N TYR A 185 28.69 -11.34 4.05
CA TYR A 185 29.31 -12.05 2.91
C TYR A 185 30.80 -11.78 2.79
N ILE A 186 31.25 -10.52 2.91
CA ILE A 186 32.66 -10.17 2.82
C ILE A 186 33.48 -10.84 3.92
N LYS A 187 32.94 -10.93 5.15
CA LYS A 187 33.61 -11.64 6.26
C LYS A 187 33.78 -13.12 5.93
N ILE A 188 32.72 -13.78 5.45
CA ILE A 188 32.78 -15.19 5.05
C ILE A 188 33.85 -15.40 3.97
N ILE A 189 33.88 -14.56 2.94
CA ILE A 189 34.88 -14.64 1.86
C ILE A 189 36.30 -14.47 2.41
N ALA A 190 36.51 -13.51 3.32
CA ALA A 190 37.80 -13.27 3.95
C ALA A 190 38.26 -14.45 4.83
N ASP A 191 37.34 -15.17 5.47
CA ASP A 191 37.64 -16.35 6.28
C ASP A 191 37.92 -17.60 5.42
N VAL A 192 37.25 -17.73 4.27
CA VAL A 192 37.36 -18.90 3.38
C VAL A 192 38.58 -18.80 2.45
N LEU A 193 38.98 -17.61 2.03
CA LEU A 193 40.15 -17.40 1.19
C LEU A 193 41.36 -17.09 2.07
N PRO A 194 42.33 -18.01 2.25
CA PRO A 194 43.58 -17.67 2.90
C PRO A 194 44.26 -16.58 2.07
N LEU A 195 44.37 -15.37 2.62
CA LEU A 195 45.16 -14.29 2.03
C LEU A 195 46.65 -14.57 2.23
N ASP A 196 47.12 -15.72 1.78
CA ASP A 196 48.53 -16.12 1.86
C ASP A 196 49.24 -15.56 0.63
N GLY A 197 49.61 -14.28 0.68
CA GLY A 197 50.32 -13.65 -0.42
C GLY A 197 50.98 -12.31 -0.08
N CYS A 198 52.16 -12.37 0.51
CA CYS A 198 53.41 -11.71 0.01
C CYS A 198 54.33 -11.29 1.17
N SER A 199 55.37 -12.10 1.45
CA SER A 199 56.54 -11.62 2.20
C SER A 199 57.79 -12.45 1.86
N LYS A 200 58.19 -12.52 0.58
CA LYS A 200 59.43 -13.22 0.18
C LYS A 200 60.07 -12.64 -1.10
N TYR A 201 60.39 -11.35 -1.18
CA TYR A 201 61.48 -10.87 -2.07
C TYR A 201 62.17 -9.65 -1.46
N GLY A 202 63.06 -9.92 -0.52
CA GLY A 202 64.00 -8.96 0.03
C GLY A 202 65.30 -9.69 0.35
N THR A 203 66.41 -9.09 -0.07
CA THR A 203 67.82 -9.48 0.09
C THR A 203 68.35 -10.56 -0.85
N GLU A 204 69.16 -10.13 -1.83
CA GLU A 204 70.55 -10.56 -1.94
C GLU A 204 71.34 -9.56 -2.80
N GLY A 205 71.99 -8.60 -2.12
CA GLY A 205 73.02 -7.75 -2.73
C GLY A 205 74.34 -8.50 -2.72
N THR A 206 74.87 -8.81 -3.91
CA THR A 206 76.20 -9.39 -4.12
C THR A 206 77.29 -8.34 -3.88
N PRO A 207 78.38 -8.64 -3.15
CA PRO A 207 79.51 -7.74 -3.03
C PRO A 207 80.45 -7.90 -4.24
N ARG A 208 80.79 -6.79 -4.92
CA ARG A 208 81.89 -6.75 -5.88
C ARG A 208 83.22 -6.73 -5.13
N LYS A 209 84.12 -7.65 -5.51
CA LYS A 209 85.57 -7.48 -5.37
C LYS A 209 86.13 -6.92 -6.67
#